data_AF-A0A9E5Y0W8-F1
#
_entry.id   AF-A0A9E5Y0W8-F1
#
_cell.length_a   1.000
_cell.length_b   1.000
_cell.length_c   1.000
_cell.angle_alpha   90.00
_cell.angle_beta   90.00
_cell.angle_gamma   90.00
#
_symmetry.space_group_name_H-M   'P 1'
#
loop_
_entity.id
_entity.type
_entity.pdbx_description
1 polymer ?
#
loop_
_entity_poly.entity_id
_entity_poly.type
_entity_poly.pdbx_seq_one_letter_code
_entity_poly.pdbx_strand_id
1 'polypeptide(L)' 'ENCFRGKIQEISKTNFHLNLTIRAGGLAFYAIWPEQMVAHLGLEVGSEVEFGFRAKDVNLFSG' A
#
# COMPACT_ATOMS: atom_id res chain seq x y z
N GLU A 1 -4.81 -15.67 -4.23
CA GLU A 1 -3.76 -14.68 -3.94
C GLU A 1 -4.45 -13.37 -3.62
N ASN A 2 -4.13 -12.73 -2.49
CA ASN A 2 -4.80 -11.49 -2.08
C ASN A 2 -4.12 -10.28 -2.75
N CYS A 3 -4.16 -10.24 -4.07
CA CYS A 3 -3.55 -9.19 -4.89
C CYS A 3 -4.62 -8.20 -5.37
N PHE A 4 -4.26 -6.92 -5.36
CA PHE A 4 -5.11 -5.80 -5.71
C PHE A 4 -4.33 -4.86 -6.62
N ARG A 5 -5.03 -4.20 -7.53
CA ARG A 5 -4.49 -3.08 -8.31
C ARG A 5 -5.16 -1.79 -7.89
N GLY A 6 -4.37 -0.76 -7.62
CA GLY A 6 -4.88 0.52 -7.13
C GLY A 6 -3.97 1.68 -7.46
N LYS A 7 -4.39 2.88 -7.07
CA LYS A 7 -3.65 4.12 -7.29
C LYS A 7 -3.25 4.73 -5.96
N ILE A 8 -1.98 5.10 -5.81
CA ILE A 8 -1.50 5.83 -4.63
C ILE A 8 -2.22 7.19 -4.59
N GLN A 9 -2.88 7.50 -3.48
CA GLN A 9 -3.58 8.76 -3.24
C GLN A 9 -2.77 9.70 -2.35
N GLU A 10 -1.98 9.15 -1.44
CA GLU A 10 -1.19 9.90 -0.48
C GLU A 10 0.08 9.15 -0.13
N ILE A 11 1.17 9.90 0.06
CA ILE A 11 2.43 9.42 0.62
C ILE A 11 2.77 10.34 1.80
N SER A 12 2.86 9.78 3.00
CA SER A 12 3.33 10.50 4.19
C SER A 12 4.56 9.81 4.78
N LYS A 13 5.38 10.57 5.51
CA LYS A 13 6.59 10.05 6.15
C LYS A 13 6.40 9.92 7.65
N THR A 14 6.77 8.78 8.21
CA THR A 14 6.84 8.59 9.66
C THR A 14 8.17 7.92 9.99
N ASN A 15 9.06 8.66 10.65
CA ASN A 15 10.43 8.24 10.92
C ASN A 15 11.17 7.82 9.64
N PHE A 16 11.59 6.56 9.56
CA PHE A 16 12.34 5.96 8.46
C PHE A 16 11.46 5.23 7.42
N HIS A 17 10.13 5.27 7.58
CA HIS A 17 9.19 4.61 6.68
C HIS A 17 8.26 5.62 6.02
N LEU A 18 7.74 5.23 4.84
CA LEU A 18 6.66 5.94 4.17
C LEU A 18 5.36 5.18 4.35
N ASN A 19 4.29 5.89 4.67
CA ASN A 19 2.94 5.37 4.64
C ASN A 19 2.31 5.74 3.31
N LEU A 20 1.81 4.74 2.60
CA LEU A 20 1.13 4.86 1.33
C LEU A 20 -0.36 4.59 1.55
N THR A 21 -1.21 5.55 1.15
CA THR A 21 -2.65 5.33 1.04
C THR A 21 -2.96 4.94 -0.39
N ILE A 22 -3.47 3.72 -0.60
CA ILE A 22 -3.76 3.15 -1.93
C ILE A 22 -5.26 2.95 -2.06
N ARG A 23 -5.85 3.47 -3.14
CA ARG A 23 -7.27 3.24 -3.46
C ARG A 23 -7.39 2.20 -4.56
N ALA A 24 -8.10 1.12 -4.28
CA ALA A 24 -8.38 0.04 -5.23
C ALA A 24 -9.89 -0.21 -5.25
N GLY A 25 -10.54 0.28 -6.32
CA GLY A 25 -12.00 0.32 -6.40
C GLY A 25 -12.61 1.16 -5.27
N GLY A 26 -13.56 0.57 -4.54
CA GLY A 26 -14.23 1.21 -3.40
C GLY A 26 -13.46 1.15 -2.07
N LEU A 27 -12.33 0.45 -2.03
CA LEU A 27 -11.56 0.20 -0.80
C LEU A 27 -10.33 1.11 -0.72
N ALA A 28 -9.99 1.49 0.52
CA ALA A 28 -8.76 2.19 0.85
C ALA A 28 -7.86 1.27 1.68
N PHE A 29 -6.59 1.21 1.30
CA PHE A 29 -5.57 0.41 1.97
C PHE A 29 -4.44 1.32 2.45
N TYR A 30 -3.91 0.99 3.62
CA TYR A 30 -2.75 1.68 4.21
C TYR A 30 -1.57 0.71 4.24
N ALA A 31 -0.47 1.10 3.61
CA ALA A 31 0.73 0.29 3.53
C ALA A 31 1.94 1.05 4.07
N ILE A 32 2.79 0.39 4.83
CA ILE A 32 4.05 0.95 5.36
C ILE A 32 5.20 0.36 4.55
N TRP A 33 5.94 1.21 3.86
CA TRP A 33 7.00 0.81 2.93
C TRP A 33 8.32 1.50 3.27
N PRO A 34 9.48 0.84 3.03
CA PRO A 34 10.79 1.48 3.17
C PRO A 34 10.94 2.62 2.16
N GLU A 35 11.42 3.78 2.61
CA GLU A 35 11.64 4.95 1.76
C GLU A 35 12.50 4.65 0.52
N GLN A 36 13.54 3.84 0.70
CA GLN A 36 14.45 3.43 -0.38
C GLN A 36 13.73 2.66 -1.49
N MET A 37 12.74 1.83 -1.15
CA MET A 37 12.00 1.04 -2.14
C MET A 37 11.03 1.92 -2.93
N VAL A 38 10.36 2.86 -2.27
CA VAL A 38 9.46 3.82 -2.92
C VAL A 38 10.24 4.67 -3.92
N ALA A 39 11.42 5.17 -3.53
CA ALA A 39 12.29 5.95 -4.41
C ALA A 39 12.86 5.11 -5.57
N HIS A 40 13.33 3.88 -5.29
CA HIS A 40 13.88 2.99 -6.31
C HIS A 40 12.85 2.63 -7.40
N LEU A 41 11.59 2.45 -7.01
CA LEU A 41 10.49 2.14 -7.91
C LEU A 41 9.84 3.37 -8.55
N GLY A 42 10.30 4.59 -8.20
CA GLY A 42 9.75 5.84 -8.72
C GLY A 42 8.27 6.03 -8.36
N LEU A 43 7.84 5.53 -7.19
CA LEU A 43 6.45 5.62 -6.77
C LEU A 43 6.14 7.03 -6.26
N GLU A 44 5.06 7.60 -6.79
CA GLU A 44 4.57 8.93 -6.45
C GLU A 44 3.04 8.91 -6.27
N VAL A 45 2.49 10.02 -5.79
CA VAL A 45 1.03 10.18 -5.75
C VAL A 45 0.50 10.10 -7.18
N GLY A 46 -0.41 9.17 -7.40
CA GLY A 46 -0.98 8.88 -8.70
C GLY A 46 -0.37 7.69 -9.44
N SER A 47 0.72 7.10 -8.96
CA SER A 47 1.22 5.85 -9.53
C SER A 47 0.18 4.73 -9.36
N GLU A 48 -0.01 3.94 -10.43
CA GLU A 48 -0.70 2.66 -10.33
C GLU A 48 0.25 1.60 -9.76
N VAL A 49 -0.25 0.83 -8.82
CA VAL A 49 0.52 -0.22 -8.13
C VAL A 49 -0.31 -1.49 -8.04
N GLU A 50 0.39 -2.62 -8.15
CA GLU A 50 -0.12 -3.93 -7.75
C GLU A 50 0.47 -4.29 -6.39
N PHE A 51 -0.39 -4.66 -5.45
CA PHE A 51 0.00 -4.96 -4.08
C PHE A 51 -0.82 -6.13 -3.53
N GLY A 52 -0.33 -6.77 -2.47
CA GLY A 52 -1.08 -7.82 -1.82
C GLY A 52 -0.59 -8.15 -0.43
N PHE A 53 -1.37 -8.98 0.25
CA PHE A 53 -1.07 -9.45 1.60
C PHE A 53 -0.78 -10.95 1.58
N ARG A 54 0.20 -11.36 2.38
CA ARG A 54 0.40 -12.78 2.65
C ARG A 54 -0.80 -13.28 3.45
N ALA A 55 -1.46 -14.33 2.97
CA ALA A 55 -2.69 -14.84 3.60
C ALA A 55 -2.52 -15.16 5.09
N LYS A 56 -1.34 -15.65 5.49
CA LYS A 56 -0.99 -15.97 6.89
C LYS A 56 -0.94 -14.76 7.83
N ASP A 57 -0.81 -13.55 7.29
CA ASP A 57 -0.70 -12.31 8.05
C ASP A 57 -2.05 -11.56 8.12
N VAL A 58 -3.13 -12.16 7.60
CA VAL A 58 -4.49 -11.62 7.60
C VAL A 58 -5.30 -12.20 8.75
N ASN A 59 -5.81 -11.34 9.62
CA ASN A 59 -6.75 -11.73 10.67
C ASN A 59 -8.20 -11.56 10.18
N LEU A 60 -9.01 -12.59 10.35
CA LEU A 60 -10.44 -12.56 10.02
C LEU A 60 -11.25 -12.43 11.30
N PHE A 61 -12.15 -11.46 11.33
CA PHE A 61 -13.10 -11.25 12.42
C PHE A 61 -14.51 -11.40 11.86
N SER A 62 -15.29 -12.33 12.41
CA SER A 62 -16.72 -12.46 12.14
C SER A 62 -17.49 -11.75 13.24
N GLY A 63 -18.36 -10.81 12.86
CA GLY A 63 -19.30 -10.13 13.75
C GLY A 63 -20.56 -10.94 14.03
#